data_AF-A0A7C4FJR1-F1
#
_entry.id   AF-A0A7C4FJR1-F1
#
_cell.length_a   1.000
_cell.length_b   1.000
_cell.length_c   1.000
_cell.angle_alpha   90.00
_cell.angle_beta   90.00
_cell.angle_gamma   90.00
#
_symmetry.space_group_name_H-M   'P 1'
#
loop_
_entity.id
_entity.type
_entity.pdbx_description
1 polymer ?
#
loop_
_entity_poly.entity_id
_entity_poly.type
_entity_poly.pdbx_seq_one_letter_code
_entity_poly.pdbx_strand_id
1 'polypeptide(L)'
;MDPVALRAGFACLIYLGCFLVIFHFLRRKMVRVLPMILSAGLLALPVLFPLYRFSLPFYLSEARQMKDLLLSDVRGLALGILLSLPVAGLGFLLSQEAWVGRWLWSSRRITPVTYRCLGQILGGVIFCYFAWFKPELAFVLACICLCAFMLGEYSRLKPLPTYKPVLRGLAERWIGSAAVTNTEMKLYTPSLFFLFGIFSSLFLFSSPLYPLAMAALTDPLSGLVDEWLGRVKIPYSPHKTLEGSLSFFCLGVAVLHLLGISLRISLLVSLGVTFLESLCVRGADNFAVPLSTGLFLKYFGW
;
A
#
# COMPACT_ATOMS: atom_id res chain seq x y z
N MET A 1 3.13 9.37 17.29
CA MET A 1 4.16 8.58 16.60
C MET A 1 5.50 8.85 17.27
N ASP A 2 6.22 7.81 17.65
CA ASP A 2 7.57 7.93 18.21
C ASP A 2 8.54 8.66 17.24
N PRO A 3 9.37 9.61 17.72
CA PRO A 3 10.30 10.36 16.88
C PRO A 3 11.36 9.50 16.16
N VAL A 4 11.75 8.37 16.76
CA VAL A 4 12.74 7.44 16.18
C VAL A 4 12.11 6.70 15.01
N ALA A 5 10.88 6.18 15.18
CA ALA A 5 10.13 5.55 14.10
C ALA A 5 9.89 6.52 12.93
N LEU A 6 9.57 7.78 13.25
CA LEU A 6 9.37 8.82 12.26
C LEU A 6 10.65 9.09 11.45
N ARG A 7 11.79 9.30 12.14
CA ARG A 7 13.10 9.49 11.50
C ARG A 7 13.49 8.28 10.66
N ALA A 8 13.31 7.06 11.18
CA ALA A 8 13.63 5.83 10.46
C ALA A 8 12.81 5.68 9.17
N GLY A 9 11.49 5.95 9.23
CA GLY A 9 10.63 5.91 8.05
C GLY A 9 11.03 6.94 6.99
N PHE A 10 11.28 8.19 7.38
CA PHE A 10 11.74 9.21 6.43
C PHE A 10 13.14 8.93 5.89
N ALA A 11 14.05 8.45 6.71
CA ALA A 11 15.38 8.02 6.28
C ALA A 11 15.27 6.95 5.19
N CYS A 12 14.35 5.98 5.32
CA CYS A 12 14.10 4.98 4.30
C CYS A 12 13.64 5.60 2.96
N LEU A 13 12.66 6.52 2.99
CA LEU A 13 12.15 7.18 1.79
C LEU A 13 13.19 8.05 1.10
N ILE A 14 13.93 8.85 1.88
CA ILE A 14 14.97 9.74 1.38
C ILE A 14 16.12 8.91 0.77
N TYR A 15 16.56 7.86 1.47
CA TYR A 15 17.58 6.94 0.97
C TYR A 15 17.17 6.34 -0.37
N LEU A 16 15.94 5.84 -0.48
CA LEU A 16 15.49 5.26 -1.74
C LEU A 16 15.40 6.30 -2.86
N GLY A 17 14.88 7.50 -2.58
CA GLY A 17 14.81 8.57 -3.58
C GLY A 17 16.19 8.85 -4.17
N CYS A 18 17.20 9.01 -3.32
CA CYS A 18 18.59 9.19 -3.74
C CYS A 18 19.16 7.96 -4.45
N PHE A 19 18.88 6.75 -3.92
CA PHE A 19 19.28 5.49 -4.54
C PHE A 19 18.76 5.40 -5.99
N LEU A 20 17.48 5.69 -6.23
CA LEU A 20 16.87 5.61 -7.57
C LEU A 20 17.50 6.60 -8.55
N VAL A 21 17.78 7.82 -8.09
CA VAL A 21 18.49 8.84 -8.88
C VAL A 21 19.90 8.36 -9.24
N ILE A 22 20.68 7.90 -8.26
CA ILE A 22 22.05 7.42 -8.50
C ILE A 22 22.05 6.18 -9.39
N PHE A 23 21.16 5.23 -9.13
CA PHE A 23 20.96 4.02 -9.93
C PHE A 23 20.61 4.36 -11.39
N HIS A 24 19.79 5.40 -11.61
CA HIS A 24 19.48 5.91 -12.95
C HIS A 24 20.71 6.37 -13.74
N PHE A 25 21.67 7.00 -13.07
CA PHE A 25 22.90 7.43 -13.71
C PHE A 25 23.89 6.28 -13.89
N LEU A 26 24.08 5.45 -12.86
CA LEU A 26 25.03 4.34 -12.90
C LEU A 26 24.70 3.30 -13.97
N ARG A 27 23.42 3.03 -14.22
CA ARG A 27 23.02 2.07 -15.27
C ARG A 27 23.44 2.45 -16.68
N ARG A 28 23.79 3.72 -16.92
CA ARG A 28 24.32 4.18 -18.21
C ARG A 28 25.80 3.84 -18.38
N LYS A 29 26.50 3.62 -17.26
CA LYS A 29 27.96 3.41 -17.23
C LYS A 29 28.36 1.99 -16.84
N MET A 30 27.54 1.31 -16.05
CA MET A 30 27.85 -0.01 -15.50
C MET A 30 27.01 -1.08 -16.19
N VAL A 31 27.69 -2.13 -16.65
CA VAL A 31 27.05 -3.30 -17.25
C VAL A 31 26.53 -4.20 -16.13
N ARG A 32 27.35 -4.56 -15.13
CA ARG A 32 26.96 -5.51 -14.08
C ARG A 32 25.98 -4.93 -13.05
N VAL A 33 24.84 -5.61 -12.85
CA VAL A 33 23.74 -5.19 -11.95
C VAL A 33 24.14 -5.16 -10.48
N LEU A 34 24.76 -6.22 -9.96
CA LEU A 34 25.08 -6.30 -8.53
C LEU A 34 26.06 -5.18 -8.10
N PRO A 35 27.19 -4.95 -8.80
CA PRO A 35 28.05 -3.80 -8.51
C PRO A 35 27.31 -2.47 -8.63
N MET A 36 26.43 -2.30 -9.62
CA MET A 36 25.63 -1.08 -9.77
C MET A 36 24.69 -0.84 -8.58
N ILE A 37 23.96 -1.87 -8.12
CA ILE A 37 23.08 -1.78 -6.94
C ILE A 37 23.90 -1.45 -5.70
N LEU A 38 25.03 -2.12 -5.50
CA LEU A 38 25.91 -1.88 -4.36
C LEU A 38 26.49 -0.46 -4.39
N SER A 39 26.95 0.01 -5.55
CA SER A 39 27.46 1.36 -5.72
C SER A 39 26.37 2.42 -5.51
N ALA A 40 25.17 2.23 -6.06
CA ALA A 40 24.04 3.13 -5.81
C ALA A 40 23.68 3.16 -4.32
N GLY A 41 23.68 2.00 -3.67
CA GLY A 41 23.39 1.86 -2.25
C GLY A 41 24.41 2.58 -1.37
N LEU A 42 25.71 2.38 -1.64
CA LEU A 42 26.81 3.02 -0.92
C LEU A 42 26.80 4.54 -1.12
N LEU A 43 26.60 5.01 -2.35
CA LEU A 43 26.57 6.44 -2.68
C LEU A 43 25.32 7.16 -2.13
N ALA A 44 24.24 6.44 -1.82
CA ALA A 44 23.05 7.00 -1.20
C ALA A 44 23.18 7.13 0.34
N LEU A 45 24.09 6.39 1.00
CA LEU A 45 24.25 6.44 2.46
C LEU A 45 24.55 7.83 3.05
N PRO A 46 25.41 8.67 2.44
CA PRO A 46 25.75 9.97 3.01
C PRO A 46 24.55 10.91 3.20
N VAL A 47 23.49 10.76 2.41
CA VAL A 47 22.25 11.54 2.53
C VAL A 47 21.54 11.29 3.86
N LEU A 48 21.83 10.19 4.55
CA LEU A 48 21.26 9.90 5.87
C LEU A 48 21.94 10.70 6.98
N PHE A 49 23.21 11.11 6.81
CA PHE A 49 23.99 11.72 7.90
C PHE A 49 23.36 12.98 8.50
N PRO A 50 22.79 13.93 7.71
CA PRO A 50 22.09 15.08 8.26
C PRO A 50 20.92 14.70 9.18
N LEU A 51 20.17 13.64 8.85
CA LEU A 51 19.04 13.17 9.66
C LEU A 51 19.49 12.66 11.05
N TYR A 52 20.72 12.16 11.13
CA TYR A 52 21.33 11.63 12.35
C TYR A 52 22.41 12.56 12.92
N ARG A 53 22.31 13.88 12.65
CA ARG A 53 23.21 14.92 13.19
C ARG A 53 24.70 14.63 12.95
N PHE A 54 25.02 14.00 11.83
CA PHE A 54 26.38 13.58 11.47
C PHE A 54 27.05 12.70 12.55
N SER A 55 26.27 11.97 13.34
CA SER A 55 26.76 11.14 14.45
C SER A 55 26.45 9.66 14.22
N LEU A 56 27.48 8.88 13.92
CA LEU A 56 27.37 7.42 13.81
C LEU A 56 26.89 6.77 15.13
N PRO A 57 27.36 7.18 16.32
CA PRO A 57 26.79 6.68 17.58
C PRO A 57 25.29 6.95 17.71
N PHE A 58 24.83 8.13 17.29
CA PHE A 58 23.40 8.46 17.31
C PHE A 58 22.61 7.56 16.36
N TYR A 59 23.06 7.39 15.11
CA TYR A 59 22.46 6.45 14.16
C TYR A 59 22.39 5.02 14.71
N LEU A 60 23.50 4.50 15.26
CA LEU A 60 23.55 3.14 15.82
C LEU A 60 22.66 2.98 17.05
N SER A 61 22.46 4.04 17.84
CA SER A 61 21.56 4.02 18.98
C SER A 61 20.10 3.95 18.54
N GLU A 62 19.70 4.73 17.54
CA GLU A 62 18.35 4.69 16.97
C GLU A 62 18.06 3.40 16.21
N ALA A 63 19.05 2.88 15.47
CA ALA A 63 18.96 1.58 14.82
C ALA A 63 18.76 0.45 15.84
N ARG A 64 19.43 0.51 16.99
CA ARG A 64 19.20 -0.43 18.10
C ARG A 64 17.79 -0.29 18.66
N GLN A 65 17.34 0.93 18.94
CA GLN A 65 15.97 1.17 19.42
C GLN A 65 14.91 0.64 18.44
N MET A 66 15.10 0.85 17.13
CA MET A 66 14.19 0.31 16.11
C MET A 66 14.23 -1.21 16.03
N LYS A 67 15.43 -1.81 16.13
CA LYS A 67 15.58 -3.26 16.22
C LYS A 67 14.88 -3.80 17.47
N ASP A 68 15.05 -3.14 18.61
CA ASP A 68 14.42 -3.55 19.86
C ASP A 68 12.90 -3.34 19.80
N LEU A 69 12.39 -2.31 19.10
CA LEU A 69 10.97 -2.15 18.82
C LEU A 69 10.44 -3.29 17.95
N LEU A 70 11.15 -3.65 16.88
CA LEU A 70 10.82 -4.78 16.00
C LEU A 70 10.82 -6.12 16.74
N LEU A 71 11.77 -6.31 17.67
CA LEU A 71 11.91 -7.54 18.45
C LEU A 71 11.05 -7.54 19.72
N SER A 72 10.62 -6.39 20.22
CA SER A 72 9.77 -6.30 21.42
C SER A 72 8.43 -6.98 21.22
N ASP A 73 8.01 -7.15 19.96
CA ASP A 73 6.78 -7.78 19.58
C ASP A 73 7.03 -8.90 18.57
N VAL A 74 7.99 -9.80 18.84
CA VAL A 74 8.20 -10.99 17.98
C VAL A 74 6.89 -11.77 17.80
N ARG A 75 6.03 -11.82 18.83
CA ARG A 75 4.72 -12.48 18.75
C ARG A 75 3.77 -11.75 17.81
N GLY A 76 3.64 -10.44 17.89
CA GLY A 76 2.81 -9.65 16.99
C GLY A 76 3.37 -9.56 15.57
N LEU A 77 4.70 -9.56 15.41
CA LEU A 77 5.38 -9.69 14.12
C LEU A 77 5.15 -11.09 13.54
N ALA A 78 5.31 -12.15 14.33
CA ALA A 78 5.04 -13.51 13.92
C ALA A 78 3.56 -13.70 13.59
N LEU A 79 2.65 -13.11 14.36
CA LEU A 79 1.21 -13.11 14.06
C LEU A 79 0.92 -12.31 12.80
N GLY A 80 1.52 -11.14 12.61
CA GLY A 80 1.39 -10.35 11.39
C GLY A 80 1.91 -11.12 10.16
N ILE A 81 3.05 -11.80 10.31
CA ILE A 81 3.62 -12.70 9.28
C ILE A 81 2.69 -13.89 9.07
N LEU A 82 2.20 -14.54 10.12
CA LEU A 82 1.27 -15.68 10.08
C LEU A 82 -0.08 -15.30 9.49
N LEU A 83 -0.56 -14.07 9.69
CA LEU A 83 -1.76 -13.53 9.05
C LEU A 83 -1.44 -13.19 7.59
N SER A 84 -0.23 -12.73 7.29
CA SER A 84 0.24 -12.47 5.92
C SER A 84 0.60 -13.74 5.13
N LEU A 85 0.80 -14.88 5.77
CA LEU A 85 1.17 -16.13 5.10
C LEU A 85 -0.01 -16.75 4.34
N PRO A 86 -1.23 -16.84 4.89
CA PRO A 86 -2.44 -17.11 4.14
C PRO A 86 -2.66 -16.07 3.06
N VAL A 87 -2.28 -14.80 3.27
CA VAL A 87 -2.40 -13.72 2.27
C VAL A 87 -1.44 -13.92 1.09
N ALA A 88 -0.17 -14.14 1.37
CA ALA A 88 0.86 -14.41 0.37
C ALA A 88 0.60 -15.76 -0.31
N GLY A 89 0.11 -16.73 0.45
CA GLY A 89 -0.33 -18.04 -0.02
C GLY A 89 -1.56 -17.93 -0.93
N LEU A 90 -2.59 -17.16 -0.56
CA LEU A 90 -3.75 -16.87 -1.41
C LEU A 90 -3.30 -16.10 -2.64
N GLY A 91 -2.53 -15.03 -2.48
CA GLY A 91 -2.00 -14.24 -3.59
C GLY A 91 -1.22 -15.10 -4.57
N PHE A 92 -0.36 -16.00 -4.09
CA PHE A 92 0.35 -16.98 -4.89
C PHE A 92 -0.60 -17.99 -5.53
N LEU A 93 -1.52 -18.60 -4.78
CA LEU A 93 -2.52 -19.55 -5.27
C LEU A 93 -3.45 -18.94 -6.32
N LEU A 94 -3.74 -17.65 -6.23
CA LEU A 94 -4.57 -16.89 -7.16
C LEU A 94 -3.74 -16.26 -8.29
N SER A 95 -2.42 -16.29 -8.19
CA SER A 95 -1.52 -15.84 -9.26
C SER A 95 -1.57 -16.81 -10.45
N GLN A 96 -1.34 -16.30 -11.66
CA GLN A 96 -1.25 -17.13 -12.86
C GLN A 96 -0.03 -18.09 -12.86
N GLU A 97 0.84 -18.01 -11.86
CA GLU A 97 1.97 -18.92 -11.71
C GLU A 97 1.59 -20.21 -10.96
N ALA A 98 0.57 -20.17 -10.10
CA ALA A 98 0.04 -21.36 -9.45
C ALA A 98 -0.94 -22.10 -10.36
N TRP A 99 -0.96 -23.42 -10.28
CA TRP A 99 -1.91 -24.25 -11.06
C TRP A 99 -3.37 -23.88 -10.75
N VAL A 100 -3.69 -23.65 -9.48
CA VAL A 100 -5.02 -23.20 -9.04
C VAL A 100 -5.38 -21.85 -9.64
N GLY A 101 -4.44 -20.90 -9.63
CA GLY A 101 -4.66 -19.57 -10.19
C GLY A 101 -4.81 -19.62 -11.70
N ARG A 102 -3.98 -20.39 -12.43
CA ARG A 102 -4.20 -20.65 -13.87
C ARG A 102 -5.57 -21.23 -14.15
N TRP A 103 -6.02 -22.19 -13.35
CA TRP A 103 -7.35 -22.76 -13.48
C TRP A 103 -8.47 -21.74 -13.20
N LEU A 104 -8.35 -20.94 -12.14
CA LEU A 104 -9.32 -19.88 -11.80
C LEU A 104 -9.39 -18.77 -12.86
N TRP A 105 -8.25 -18.38 -13.42
CA TRP A 105 -8.15 -17.41 -14.50
C TRP A 105 -8.68 -17.97 -15.83
N SER A 106 -8.29 -19.19 -16.19
CA SER A 106 -8.76 -19.84 -17.43
C SER A 106 -10.26 -20.17 -17.40
N SER A 107 -10.80 -20.47 -16.21
CA SER A 107 -12.25 -20.66 -16.00
C SER A 107 -13.03 -19.34 -15.89
N ARG A 108 -12.36 -18.17 -16.03
CA ARG A 108 -12.95 -16.82 -15.87
C ARG A 108 -13.69 -16.62 -14.54
N ARG A 109 -13.33 -17.38 -13.50
CA ARG A 109 -13.95 -17.26 -12.16
C ARG A 109 -13.41 -16.10 -11.35
N ILE A 110 -12.22 -15.60 -11.70
CA ILE A 110 -11.60 -14.44 -11.07
C ILE A 110 -11.30 -13.40 -12.14
N THR A 111 -11.82 -12.21 -11.93
CA THR A 111 -11.54 -11.04 -12.76
C THR A 111 -10.34 -10.27 -12.20
N PRO A 112 -9.71 -9.39 -13.00
CA PRO A 112 -8.66 -8.51 -12.50
C PRO A 112 -9.12 -7.61 -11.34
N VAL A 113 -10.38 -7.17 -11.34
CA VAL A 113 -10.98 -6.36 -10.28
C VAL A 113 -11.03 -7.16 -8.99
N THR A 114 -11.59 -8.38 -9.03
CA THR A 114 -11.64 -9.27 -7.88
C THR A 114 -10.25 -9.53 -7.30
N TYR A 115 -9.26 -9.86 -8.14
CA TYR A 115 -7.89 -10.09 -7.68
C TYR A 115 -7.29 -8.87 -6.96
N ARG A 116 -7.49 -7.67 -7.52
CA ARG A 116 -7.00 -6.42 -6.92
C ARG A 116 -7.68 -6.12 -5.58
N CYS A 117 -9.01 -6.23 -5.53
CA CYS A 117 -9.78 -6.01 -4.31
C CYS A 117 -9.32 -6.95 -3.19
N LEU A 118 -9.07 -8.23 -3.51
CA LEU A 118 -8.49 -9.17 -2.55
C LEU A 118 -7.09 -8.73 -2.08
N GLY A 119 -6.21 -8.32 -2.99
CA GLY A 119 -4.89 -7.80 -2.61
C GLY A 119 -4.96 -6.59 -1.67
N GLN A 120 -5.88 -5.65 -1.93
CA GLN A 120 -6.11 -4.48 -1.10
C GLN A 120 -6.68 -4.82 0.27
N ILE A 121 -7.68 -5.72 0.34
CA ILE A 121 -8.25 -6.21 1.61
C ILE A 121 -7.15 -6.83 2.45
N LEU A 122 -6.39 -7.75 1.86
CA LEU A 122 -5.41 -8.50 2.60
C LEU A 122 -4.24 -7.63 3.08
N GLY A 123 -3.68 -6.80 2.19
CA GLY A 123 -2.62 -5.85 2.56
C GLY A 123 -3.12 -4.81 3.57
N GLY A 124 -4.31 -4.26 3.34
CA GLY A 124 -4.93 -3.26 4.19
C GLY A 124 -5.25 -3.77 5.60
N VAL A 125 -5.75 -5.00 5.74
CA VAL A 125 -6.01 -5.63 7.06
C VAL A 125 -4.71 -5.81 7.85
N ILE A 126 -3.60 -6.19 7.21
CA ILE A 126 -2.28 -6.26 7.86
C ILE A 126 -1.88 -4.88 8.40
N PHE A 127 -2.06 -3.82 7.60
CA PHE A 127 -1.79 -2.45 8.06
C PHE A 127 -2.75 -2.00 9.15
N CYS A 128 -4.03 -2.39 9.12
CA CYS A 128 -4.98 -2.11 10.20
C CYS A 128 -4.55 -2.76 11.51
N TYR A 129 -4.11 -4.03 11.46
CA TYR A 129 -3.58 -4.75 12.61
C TYR A 129 -2.38 -3.99 13.23
N PHE A 130 -1.37 -3.67 12.42
CA PHE A 130 -0.21 -2.94 12.93
C PHE A 130 -0.58 -1.52 13.38
N ALA A 131 -1.48 -0.82 12.70
CA ALA A 131 -1.92 0.50 13.09
C ALA A 131 -2.65 0.51 14.45
N TRP A 132 -3.36 -0.57 14.77
CA TRP A 132 -4.04 -0.72 16.06
C TRP A 132 -3.06 -0.98 17.20
N PHE A 133 -2.09 -1.90 17.02
CA PHE A 133 -1.23 -2.35 18.11
C PHE A 133 0.13 -1.62 18.18
N LYS A 134 0.70 -1.25 17.03
CA LYS A 134 2.07 -0.73 16.86
C LYS A 134 2.15 0.24 15.66
N PRO A 135 1.54 1.44 15.75
CA PRO A 135 1.47 2.37 14.61
C PRO A 135 2.85 2.79 14.07
N GLU A 136 3.87 2.83 14.93
CA GLU A 136 5.28 3.05 14.54
C GLU A 136 5.78 1.99 13.55
N LEU A 137 5.47 0.73 13.81
CA LEU A 137 5.85 -0.38 12.94
C LEU A 137 5.06 -0.34 11.64
N ALA A 138 3.75 -0.05 11.71
CA ALA A 138 2.92 0.16 10.53
C ALA A 138 3.52 1.25 9.62
N PHE A 139 3.98 2.36 10.19
CA PHE A 139 4.58 3.47 9.44
C PHE A 139 5.87 3.06 8.75
N VAL A 140 6.80 2.40 9.46
CA VAL A 140 8.06 1.94 8.87
C VAL A 140 7.81 0.90 7.77
N LEU A 141 6.89 -0.05 7.99
CA LEU A 141 6.48 -1.01 6.98
C LEU A 141 5.87 -0.34 5.76
N ALA A 142 5.03 0.69 5.94
CA ALA A 142 4.44 1.45 4.84
C ALA A 142 5.53 2.13 4.00
N CYS A 143 6.53 2.74 4.64
CA CYS A 143 7.68 3.32 3.95
C CYS A 143 8.48 2.26 3.17
N ILE A 144 8.75 1.09 3.77
CA ILE A 144 9.47 0.00 3.09
C ILE A 144 8.67 -0.53 1.90
N CYS A 145 7.36 -0.74 2.05
CA CYS A 145 6.48 -1.18 0.97
C CYS A 145 6.42 -0.15 -0.15
N LEU A 146 6.21 1.13 0.16
CA LEU A 146 6.23 2.21 -0.81
C LEU A 146 7.56 2.25 -1.57
N CYS A 147 8.67 2.07 -0.83
CA CYS A 147 9.99 1.97 -1.40
C CYS A 147 10.14 0.80 -2.39
N ALA A 148 9.74 -0.40 -1.97
CA ALA A 148 9.80 -1.60 -2.81
C ALA A 148 8.95 -1.44 -4.08
N PHE A 149 7.74 -0.86 -3.96
CA PHE A 149 6.86 -0.60 -5.09
C PHE A 149 7.42 0.46 -6.05
N MET A 150 8.01 1.55 -5.55
CA MET A 150 8.67 2.55 -6.40
C MET A 150 9.86 1.95 -7.16
N LEU A 151 10.66 1.10 -6.50
CA LEU A 151 11.77 0.38 -7.16
C LEU A 151 11.26 -0.60 -8.22
N GLY A 152 10.17 -1.32 -7.92
CA GLY A 152 9.50 -2.22 -8.86
C GLY A 152 8.98 -1.47 -10.09
N GLU A 153 8.29 -0.35 -9.88
CA GLU A 153 7.75 0.48 -10.97
C GLU A 153 8.85 1.11 -11.82
N TYR A 154 9.90 1.62 -11.18
CA TYR A 154 11.08 2.13 -11.87
C TYR A 154 11.71 1.07 -12.78
N SER A 155 11.86 -0.17 -12.26
CA SER A 155 12.42 -1.29 -13.00
C SER A 155 11.53 -1.71 -14.18
N ARG A 156 10.20 -1.61 -14.04
CA ARG A 156 9.24 -1.87 -15.12
C ARG A 156 9.32 -0.82 -16.24
N LEU A 157 9.30 0.46 -15.89
CA LEU A 157 9.26 1.57 -16.86
C LEU A 157 10.54 1.70 -17.68
N LYS A 158 11.67 1.26 -17.14
CA LYS A 158 12.97 1.34 -17.79
C LYS A 158 13.65 -0.03 -17.78
N PRO A 159 13.14 -1.00 -18.57
CA PRO A 159 13.71 -2.33 -18.61
C PRO A 159 15.15 -2.25 -19.13
N LEU A 160 16.08 -2.83 -18.38
CA LEU A 160 17.47 -2.91 -18.79
C LEU A 160 17.61 -3.91 -19.95
N PRO A 161 18.14 -3.53 -21.13
CA PRO A 161 18.19 -4.38 -22.33
C PRO A 161 18.86 -5.74 -22.09
N THR A 162 19.93 -5.76 -21.29
CA THR A 162 20.80 -6.92 -21.07
C THR A 162 20.35 -7.80 -19.89
N TYR A 163 19.35 -7.37 -19.11
CA TYR A 163 19.05 -7.96 -17.77
C TYR A 163 17.59 -8.40 -17.59
N LYS A 164 16.92 -8.62 -18.73
CA LYS A 164 15.52 -9.07 -18.83
C LYS A 164 15.09 -10.31 -18.03
N PRO A 165 15.93 -11.29 -17.61
CA PRO A 165 15.39 -12.48 -16.92
C PRO A 165 15.31 -12.35 -15.40
N VAL A 166 16.34 -11.81 -14.73
CA VAL A 166 16.45 -11.93 -13.25
C VAL A 166 15.65 -10.87 -12.51
N LEU A 167 15.87 -9.58 -12.82
CA LEU A 167 15.14 -8.48 -12.16
C LEU A 167 13.67 -8.46 -12.59
N ARG A 168 13.41 -8.78 -13.85
CA ARG A 168 12.05 -8.94 -14.36
C ARG A 168 11.37 -10.14 -13.68
N GLY A 169 12.04 -11.28 -13.57
CA GLY A 169 11.51 -12.45 -12.88
C GLY A 169 11.20 -12.18 -11.41
N LEU A 170 12.03 -11.43 -10.69
CA LEU A 170 11.74 -11.03 -9.31
C LEU A 170 10.61 -10.00 -9.23
N ALA A 171 10.62 -8.96 -10.06
CA ALA A 171 9.56 -7.94 -10.07
C ALA A 171 8.21 -8.51 -10.53
N GLU A 172 8.17 -9.37 -11.55
CA GLU A 172 6.97 -10.07 -11.98
C GLU A 172 6.52 -11.07 -10.91
N ARG A 173 7.42 -11.86 -10.30
CA ARG A 173 7.03 -12.82 -9.23
C ARG A 173 6.58 -12.16 -7.93
N TRP A 174 7.16 -11.03 -7.55
CA TRP A 174 6.84 -10.34 -6.29
C TRP A 174 5.71 -9.31 -6.43
N ILE A 175 5.61 -8.64 -7.57
CA ILE A 175 4.75 -7.44 -7.75
C ILE A 175 3.78 -7.61 -8.92
N GLY A 176 4.14 -8.40 -9.93
CA GLY A 176 3.42 -8.48 -11.21
C GLY A 176 2.99 -9.89 -11.57
N SER A 177 2.03 -10.46 -10.84
CA SER A 177 1.29 -11.58 -11.42
C SER A 177 0.65 -11.09 -12.74
N ALA A 178 0.58 -11.97 -13.74
CA ALA A 178 0.10 -11.67 -15.10
C ALA A 178 -1.32 -11.00 -15.17
N ALA A 179 -2.02 -10.94 -14.03
CA ALA A 179 -3.23 -10.17 -13.78
C ALA A 179 -3.08 -8.64 -13.90
N VAL A 180 -1.96 -8.10 -13.40
CA VAL A 180 -1.67 -6.66 -13.38
C VAL A 180 -1.23 -6.17 -14.77
N THR A 181 -0.70 -7.08 -15.58
CA THR A 181 0.05 -6.79 -16.81
C THR A 181 -0.82 -6.55 -18.05
N ASN A 182 -2.15 -6.70 -18.01
CA ASN A 182 -2.99 -6.44 -19.20
C ASN A 182 -4.04 -5.35 -19.01
N THR A 183 -4.51 -5.09 -17.78
CA THR A 183 -5.52 -4.05 -17.49
C THR A 183 -4.97 -2.83 -16.74
N GLU A 184 -3.88 -2.97 -15.99
CA GLU A 184 -3.25 -1.86 -15.23
C GLU A 184 -1.98 -1.33 -15.91
N MET A 185 -1.68 -1.79 -17.12
CA MET A 185 -0.39 -1.59 -17.80
C MET A 185 0.03 -0.12 -18.03
N LYS A 186 -0.89 0.84 -17.85
CA LYS A 186 -0.54 2.24 -18.01
C LYS A 186 0.29 2.79 -16.85
N LEU A 187 0.12 2.35 -15.60
CA LEU A 187 1.00 2.63 -14.44
C LEU A 187 0.54 1.79 -13.23
N TYR A 188 1.44 1.35 -12.34
CA TYR A 188 1.06 0.78 -11.00
C TYR A 188 0.42 1.84 -10.06
N THR A 189 -0.20 2.87 -10.63
CA THR A 189 -0.75 4.04 -9.97
C THR A 189 -1.78 3.70 -8.89
N PRO A 190 -2.73 2.75 -9.05
CA PRO A 190 -3.69 2.42 -7.99
C PRO A 190 -3.01 1.87 -6.72
N SER A 191 -2.08 0.92 -6.86
CA SER A 191 -1.35 0.33 -5.73
C SER A 191 -0.43 1.35 -5.05
N LEU A 192 0.22 2.22 -5.83
CA LEU A 192 1.01 3.32 -5.28
C LEU A 192 0.12 4.32 -4.53
N PHE A 193 -1.03 4.71 -5.09
CA PHE A 193 -1.97 5.60 -4.40
C PHE A 193 -2.52 4.99 -3.12
N PHE A 194 -2.77 3.68 -3.11
CA PHE A 194 -3.14 2.96 -1.89
C PHE A 194 -2.03 3.06 -0.83
N LEU A 195 -0.78 2.75 -1.18
CA LEU A 195 0.35 2.87 -0.25
C LEU A 195 0.59 4.31 0.22
N PHE A 196 0.42 5.30 -0.66
CA PHE A 196 0.45 6.71 -0.26
C PHE A 196 -0.72 7.07 0.67
N GLY A 197 -1.90 6.51 0.47
CA GLY A 197 -3.06 6.68 1.34
C GLY A 197 -2.78 6.10 2.74
N ILE A 198 -2.17 4.91 2.80
CA ILE A 198 -1.73 4.28 4.04
C ILE A 198 -0.68 5.14 4.75
N PHE A 199 0.39 5.49 4.03
CA PHE A 199 1.47 6.33 4.56
C PHE A 199 0.93 7.65 5.11
N SER A 200 0.10 8.35 4.34
CA SER A 200 -0.46 9.64 4.73
C SER A 200 -1.39 9.50 5.94
N SER A 201 -2.15 8.41 6.02
CA SER A 201 -3.04 8.17 7.16
C SER A 201 -2.26 7.97 8.45
N LEU A 202 -1.22 7.14 8.40
CA LEU A 202 -0.31 6.88 9.53
C LEU A 202 0.44 8.15 9.96
N PHE A 203 0.82 8.99 9.01
CA PHE A 203 1.57 10.21 9.28
C PHE A 203 0.71 11.37 9.82
N LEU A 204 -0.49 11.58 9.25
CA LEU A 204 -1.29 12.78 9.49
C LEU A 204 -2.31 12.64 10.63
N PHE A 205 -2.76 11.42 10.95
CA PHE A 205 -3.84 11.20 11.91
C PHE A 205 -3.35 10.46 13.15
N SER A 206 -3.84 10.88 14.31
CA SER A 206 -3.57 10.22 15.61
C SER A 206 -4.18 8.83 15.70
N SER A 207 -5.32 8.62 15.03
CA SER A 207 -6.05 7.34 15.00
C SER A 207 -6.11 6.81 13.57
N PRO A 208 -5.00 6.28 13.04
CA PRO A 208 -4.89 5.89 11.63
C PRO A 208 -5.69 4.64 11.28
N LEU A 209 -6.16 3.87 12.26
CA LEU A 209 -6.97 2.67 12.01
C LEU A 209 -8.19 2.97 11.14
N TYR A 210 -9.01 3.96 11.50
CA TYR A 210 -10.28 4.20 10.83
C TYR A 210 -10.12 4.52 9.33
N PRO A 211 -9.24 5.45 8.92
CA PRO A 211 -9.00 5.67 7.49
C PRO A 211 -8.40 4.46 6.78
N LEU A 212 -7.53 3.69 7.46
CA LEU A 212 -6.98 2.44 6.91
C LEU A 212 -8.07 1.38 6.72
N ALA A 213 -8.99 1.21 7.67
CA ALA A 213 -10.07 0.25 7.60
C ALA A 213 -11.07 0.60 6.49
N MET A 214 -11.35 1.89 6.28
CA MET A 214 -12.15 2.35 5.14
C MET A 214 -11.48 1.99 3.80
N ALA A 215 -10.19 2.25 3.65
CA ALA A 215 -9.46 1.90 2.43
C ALA A 215 -9.28 0.38 2.24
N ALA A 216 -9.13 -0.37 3.33
CA ALA A 216 -8.87 -1.80 3.30
C ALA A 216 -10.14 -2.65 3.10
N LEU A 217 -11.28 -2.22 3.66
CA LEU A 217 -12.49 -3.02 3.66
C LEU A 217 -13.57 -2.41 2.77
N THR A 218 -13.86 -1.13 2.98
CA THR A 218 -15.02 -0.49 2.35
C THR A 218 -14.81 -0.33 0.85
N ASP A 219 -13.70 0.28 0.44
CA ASP A 219 -13.38 0.53 -0.97
C ASP A 219 -13.33 -0.78 -1.80
N PRO A 220 -12.51 -1.78 -1.45
CA PRO A 220 -12.43 -3.00 -2.26
C PRO A 220 -13.69 -3.87 -2.20
N LEU A 221 -14.40 -3.97 -1.07
CA LEU A 221 -15.65 -4.73 -1.01
C LEU A 221 -16.76 -4.06 -1.82
N SER A 222 -16.85 -2.73 -1.80
CA SER A 222 -17.81 -2.00 -2.65
C SER A 222 -17.50 -2.21 -4.14
N GLY A 223 -16.23 -2.29 -4.52
CA GLY A 223 -15.79 -2.62 -5.88
C GLY A 223 -16.20 -4.04 -6.32
N LEU A 224 -16.20 -5.01 -5.40
CA LEU A 224 -16.73 -6.36 -5.69
C LEU A 224 -18.24 -6.34 -5.90
N VAL A 225 -18.97 -5.55 -5.10
CA VAL A 225 -20.42 -5.40 -5.28
C VAL A 225 -20.75 -4.67 -6.59
N ASP A 226 -20.00 -3.62 -6.93
CA ASP A 226 -20.10 -2.90 -8.21
C ASP A 226 -19.88 -3.85 -9.39
N GLU A 227 -18.92 -4.76 -9.28
CA GLU A 227 -18.64 -5.76 -10.32
C GLU A 227 -19.79 -6.77 -10.50
N TRP A 228 -20.45 -7.20 -9.41
CA TRP A 228 -21.50 -8.21 -9.47
C TRP A 228 -22.90 -7.64 -9.73
N LEU A 229 -23.20 -6.46 -9.19
CA LEU A 229 -24.54 -5.87 -9.15
C LEU A 229 -24.62 -4.50 -9.82
N GLY A 230 -23.50 -3.88 -10.20
CA GLY A 230 -23.46 -2.52 -10.75
C GLY A 230 -24.15 -2.41 -12.09
N ARG A 231 -25.31 -1.76 -12.12
CA ARG A 231 -26.14 -1.59 -13.33
C ARG A 231 -26.33 -0.12 -13.64
N VAL A 232 -26.67 0.68 -12.64
CA VAL A 232 -27.05 2.08 -12.84
C VAL A 232 -25.80 2.96 -12.75
N LYS A 233 -25.35 3.48 -13.90
CA LYS A 233 -24.19 4.37 -13.95
C LYS A 233 -24.50 5.74 -13.36
N ILE A 234 -23.55 6.31 -12.63
CA ILE A 234 -23.65 7.67 -12.11
C ILE A 234 -23.41 8.67 -13.27
N PRO A 235 -24.32 9.62 -13.56
CA PRO A 235 -24.23 10.46 -14.76
C PRO A 235 -22.93 11.26 -14.89
N TYR A 236 -22.38 11.75 -13.77
CA TYR A 236 -21.13 12.52 -13.74
C TYR A 236 -19.87 11.66 -13.58
N SER A 237 -20.02 10.35 -13.32
CA SER A 237 -18.92 9.42 -13.07
C SER A 237 -19.24 8.05 -13.70
N PRO A 238 -19.15 7.93 -15.03
CA PRO A 238 -19.68 6.77 -15.77
C PRO A 238 -18.98 5.44 -15.44
N HIS A 239 -17.80 5.50 -14.82
CA HIS A 239 -17.05 4.33 -14.35
C HIS A 239 -17.56 3.79 -13.01
N LYS A 240 -18.40 4.53 -12.28
CA LYS A 240 -18.99 4.13 -11.00
C LYS A 240 -20.47 3.81 -11.17
N THR A 241 -21.01 2.95 -10.30
CA THR A 241 -22.45 2.67 -10.25
C THR A 241 -23.08 3.12 -8.95
N LEU A 242 -24.39 3.36 -9.00
CA LEU A 242 -25.18 3.69 -7.82
C LEU A 242 -25.14 2.55 -6.80
N GLU A 243 -25.17 1.29 -7.27
CA GLU A 243 -25.09 0.11 -6.40
C GLU A 243 -23.73 0.03 -5.70
N GLY A 244 -22.64 0.31 -6.42
CA GLY A 244 -21.30 0.40 -5.85
C GLY A 244 -21.20 1.46 -4.76
N SER A 245 -21.62 2.70 -5.04
CA SER A 245 -21.56 3.79 -4.06
C SER A 245 -22.50 3.59 -2.87
N LEU A 246 -23.70 3.02 -3.07
CA LEU A 246 -24.60 2.67 -1.95
C LEU A 246 -23.97 1.59 -1.06
N SER A 247 -23.32 0.60 -1.67
CA SER A 247 -22.59 -0.44 -0.94
C SER A 247 -21.42 0.14 -0.16
N PHE A 248 -20.65 1.05 -0.78
CA PHE A 248 -19.58 1.79 -0.11
C PHE A 248 -20.12 2.54 1.11
N PHE A 249 -21.23 3.27 0.97
CA PHE A 249 -21.86 3.98 2.07
C PHE A 249 -22.24 3.04 3.22
N CYS A 250 -23.01 1.99 2.95
CA CYS A 250 -23.48 1.07 3.97
C CYS A 250 -22.33 0.32 4.66
N LEU A 251 -21.33 -0.15 3.89
CA LEU A 251 -20.14 -0.80 4.43
C LEU A 251 -19.33 0.16 5.28
N GLY A 252 -19.15 1.41 4.84
CA GLY A 252 -18.41 2.41 5.60
C GLY A 252 -19.08 2.70 6.94
N VAL A 253 -20.41 2.83 6.97
CA VAL A 253 -21.16 3.04 8.21
C VAL A 253 -20.95 1.86 9.16
N ALA A 254 -21.08 0.63 8.63
CA ALA A 254 -20.87 -0.59 9.40
C ALA A 254 -19.44 -0.68 9.96
N VAL A 255 -18.42 -0.49 9.12
CA VAL A 255 -17.01 -0.57 9.51
C VAL A 255 -16.69 0.46 10.60
N LEU A 256 -17.03 1.73 10.40
CA LEU A 256 -16.75 2.77 11.40
C LEU A 256 -17.51 2.52 12.70
N HIS A 257 -18.78 2.10 12.62
CA HIS A 257 -19.58 1.84 13.81
C HIS A 257 -19.06 0.63 14.60
N LEU A 258 -18.70 -0.46 13.93
CA LEU A 258 -18.11 -1.65 14.56
C LEU A 258 -16.75 -1.36 15.20
N LEU A 259 -16.02 -0.36 14.70
CA LEU A 259 -14.77 0.12 15.30
C LEU A 259 -14.98 1.11 16.46
N GLY A 260 -16.24 1.34 16.88
CA GLY A 260 -16.57 2.13 18.06
C GLY A 260 -16.93 3.59 17.78
N ILE A 261 -16.99 4.03 16.51
CA ILE A 261 -17.48 5.37 16.17
C ILE A 261 -19.00 5.41 16.36
N SER A 262 -19.51 6.50 16.94
CA SER A 262 -20.95 6.66 17.12
C SER A 262 -21.70 6.59 15.79
N LEU A 263 -22.88 5.94 15.76
CA LEU A 263 -23.65 5.75 14.52
C LEU A 263 -23.88 7.07 13.76
N ARG A 264 -24.17 8.15 14.48
CA ARG A 264 -24.36 9.49 13.89
C ARG A 264 -23.12 9.95 13.11
N ILE A 265 -21.93 9.75 13.67
CA ILE A 265 -20.69 10.20 13.05
C ILE A 265 -20.28 9.25 11.93
N SER A 266 -20.47 7.94 12.09
CA SER A 266 -20.30 6.97 11.01
C SER A 266 -21.15 7.31 9.80
N LEU A 267 -22.43 7.66 10.00
CA LEU A 267 -23.33 8.12 8.92
C LEU A 267 -22.79 9.36 8.20
N LEU A 268 -22.39 10.39 8.95
CA LEU A 268 -21.89 11.65 8.37
C LEU A 268 -20.57 11.46 7.62
N VAL A 269 -19.62 10.74 8.21
CA VAL A 269 -18.31 10.45 7.61
C VAL A 269 -18.49 9.60 6.37
N SER A 270 -19.22 8.48 6.45
CA SER A 270 -19.42 7.60 5.29
C SER A 270 -20.18 8.30 4.18
N LEU A 271 -21.17 9.16 4.46
CA LEU A 271 -21.83 9.95 3.43
C LEU A 271 -20.85 10.89 2.72
N GLY A 272 -20.04 11.64 3.48
CA GLY A 272 -19.05 12.56 2.94
C GLY A 272 -17.98 11.86 2.11
N VAL A 273 -17.46 10.73 2.60
CA VAL A 273 -16.45 9.93 1.90
C VAL A 273 -17.04 9.27 0.64
N THR A 274 -18.28 8.75 0.69
CA THR A 274 -18.97 8.20 -0.49
C THR A 274 -19.15 9.25 -1.58
N PHE A 275 -19.52 10.48 -1.18
CA PHE A 275 -19.64 11.58 -2.13
C PHE A 275 -18.30 11.86 -2.81
N LEU A 276 -17.20 11.97 -2.05
CA LEU A 276 -15.87 12.19 -2.61
C LEU A 276 -15.39 11.01 -3.46
N GLU A 277 -15.65 9.78 -3.04
CA GLU A 277 -15.36 8.57 -3.81
C GLU A 277 -16.06 8.61 -5.18
N SER A 278 -17.34 9.01 -5.21
CA SER A 278 -18.10 9.11 -6.46
C SER A 278 -17.53 10.15 -7.44
N LEU A 279 -16.86 11.19 -6.92
CA LEU A 279 -16.21 12.25 -7.69
C LEU A 279 -14.79 11.90 -8.15
N CYS A 280 -14.16 10.89 -7.54
CA CYS A 280 -12.75 10.59 -7.81
C CYS A 280 -12.54 10.02 -9.21
N VAL A 281 -11.47 10.50 -9.85
CA VAL A 281 -10.95 9.90 -11.08
C VAL A 281 -10.40 8.51 -10.75
N ARG A 282 -10.55 7.57 -11.69
CA ARG A 282 -10.16 6.17 -11.54
C ARG A 282 -8.76 6.00 -10.90
N GLY A 283 -8.72 5.34 -9.74
CA GLY A 283 -7.49 5.00 -9.02
C GLY A 283 -7.08 6.00 -7.95
N ALA A 284 -7.52 7.26 -8.03
CA ALA A 284 -7.26 8.28 -7.01
C ALA A 284 -8.07 8.06 -5.73
N ASP A 285 -9.16 7.28 -5.81
CA ASP A 285 -9.96 6.79 -4.70
C ASP A 285 -9.10 6.11 -3.62
N ASN A 286 -8.12 5.30 -4.03
CA ASN A 286 -7.20 4.61 -3.11
C ASN A 286 -6.38 5.55 -2.20
N PHE A 287 -6.18 6.80 -2.64
CA PHE A 287 -5.53 7.84 -1.83
C PHE A 287 -6.57 8.73 -1.14
N ALA A 288 -7.62 9.12 -1.86
CA ALA A 288 -8.62 10.08 -1.40
C ALA A 288 -9.52 9.52 -0.30
N VAL A 289 -9.92 8.25 -0.36
CA VAL A 289 -10.79 7.60 0.64
C VAL A 289 -10.16 7.61 2.04
N PRO A 290 -8.94 7.07 2.26
CA PRO A 290 -8.33 7.09 3.58
C PRO A 290 -8.08 8.53 4.06
N LEU A 291 -7.61 9.42 3.19
CA LEU A 291 -7.32 10.79 3.58
C LEU A 291 -8.58 11.57 3.98
N SER A 292 -9.65 11.48 3.18
CA SER A 292 -10.92 12.13 3.48
C SER A 292 -11.59 11.55 4.72
N THR A 293 -11.52 10.25 4.93
CA THR A 293 -12.02 9.61 6.16
C THR A 293 -11.36 10.22 7.40
N GLY A 294 -10.03 10.30 7.42
CA GLY A 294 -9.31 10.89 8.55
C GLY A 294 -9.61 12.38 8.74
N LEU A 295 -9.77 13.13 7.65
CA LEU A 295 -10.15 14.56 7.71
C LEU A 295 -11.57 14.76 8.27
N PHE A 296 -12.55 13.97 7.83
CA PHE A 296 -13.91 14.07 8.34
C PHE A 296 -13.99 13.67 9.81
N LEU A 297 -13.32 12.58 10.22
CA LEU A 297 -13.27 12.18 11.64
C LEU A 297 -12.68 13.30 12.50
N LYS A 298 -11.53 13.85 12.08
CA LYS A 298 -10.89 14.97 12.76
C LYS A 298 -11.81 16.18 12.87
N TYR A 299 -12.54 16.52 11.81
CA TYR A 299 -13.50 17.63 11.80
C TYR A 299 -14.65 17.41 12.78
N PHE A 300 -15.15 16.17 12.90
CA PHE A 300 -16.21 15.80 13.84
C PHE A 300 -15.71 15.47 15.25
N GLY A 301 -14.42 15.70 15.55
CA GLY A 301 -13.85 15.55 16.89
C GLY A 301 -13.46 14.12 17.27
N TRP A 302 -13.08 13.28 16.30
CA TRP A 302 -12.58 11.91 16.49
C TRP A 302 -11.12 11.75 16.05
#